data_AF-A0A2E6M0S0-F1
#
_entry.id   AF-A0A2E6M0S0-F1
#
_cell.length_a   1.000
_cell.length_b   1.000
_cell.length_c   1.000
_cell.angle_alpha   90.00
_cell.angle_beta   90.00
_cell.angle_gamma   90.00
#
_symmetry.space_group_name_H-M   'P 1'
#
loop_
_entity.id
_entity.type
_entity.pdbx_description
1 polymer ?
#
loop_
_entity_poly.entity_id
_entity_poly.type
_entity_poly.pdbx_seq_one_letter_code
_entity_poly.pdbx_strand_id
1 'polypeptide(L)'
;MNKVVKVVIGTLLMASAGLASAVPLTGGVSFSSTNTTGMNWDSSADFINIAGNAAVDDVSGEFANYLSIGDLAHFSNIDYSTPFTAATIWSAGGLSFTLEAMTTIQEFTRQPWLDPFALVLAGTGTLSDGIETTTGYWNMSVNTAGNSFSWSSSADVNDSDIPEPASMSLLALGLLGFHVRRKLKK
;
A
#
# COMPACT_ATOMS: atom_id res chain seq x y z
N MET A 1 51.10 -11.50 11.46
CA MET A 1 49.69 -11.95 11.30
C MET A 1 49.59 -12.78 10.03
N ASN A 2 49.28 -14.08 10.13
CA ASN A 2 49.28 -15.01 9.00
C ASN A 2 48.20 -14.64 7.96
N LYS A 3 48.51 -14.81 6.66
CA LYS A 3 47.62 -14.49 5.52
C LYS A 3 46.23 -15.14 5.65
N VAL A 4 46.14 -16.28 6.34
CA VAL A 4 44.90 -17.01 6.62
C VAL A 4 43.96 -16.24 7.56
N VAL A 5 44.50 -15.55 8.57
CA VAL A 5 43.72 -14.80 9.57
C VAL A 5 43.05 -13.58 8.92
N LYS A 6 43.73 -12.92 7.98
CA LYS A 6 43.17 -11.79 7.22
C LYS A 6 41.98 -12.19 6.33
N VAL A 7 42.02 -13.39 5.75
CA VAL A 7 40.94 -13.90 4.89
C VAL A 7 39.71 -14.26 5.72
N VAL A 8 39.89 -14.93 6.86
CA VAL A 8 38.78 -15.32 7.74
C VAL A 8 38.03 -14.10 8.30
N ILE A 9 38.75 -13.06 8.71
CA ILE A 9 38.15 -11.82 9.22
C ILE A 9 37.38 -11.09 8.11
N GLY A 10 37.91 -11.05 6.88
CA GLY A 10 37.22 -10.45 5.72
C GLY A 10 35.91 -11.16 5.36
N THR A 11 35.88 -12.49 5.42
CA THR A 11 34.64 -13.26 5.15
C THR A 11 33.60 -13.08 6.24
N LEU A 12 34.01 -12.97 7.52
CA LEU A 12 33.08 -12.71 8.63
C LEU A 12 32.47 -11.31 8.57
N LEU A 13 33.23 -10.29 8.15
CA LEU A 13 32.72 -8.92 7.98
C LEU A 13 31.76 -8.76 6.79
N MET A 14 31.89 -9.57 5.74
CA MET A 14 30.93 -9.59 4.62
C MET A 14 29.64 -10.36 4.97
N ALA A 15 29.70 -11.31 5.91
CA ALA A 15 28.52 -12.03 6.40
C ALA A 15 27.64 -11.19 7.35
N SER A 16 28.14 -10.06 7.86
CA SER A 16 27.40 -9.14 8.72
C SER A 16 26.74 -7.97 7.97
N ALA A 17 26.84 -7.91 6.64
CA ALA A 17 26.06 -6.95 5.85
C ALA A 17 24.60 -7.41 5.86
N GLY A 18 23.84 -6.86 6.81
CA GLY A 18 22.49 -7.27 7.16
C GLY A 18 21.55 -7.34 5.97
N LEU A 19 20.72 -8.39 5.98
CA LEU A 19 19.53 -8.50 5.15
C LEU A 19 18.56 -7.40 5.62
N ALA A 20 18.44 -6.32 4.85
CA ALA A 20 17.26 -5.48 4.92
C ALA A 20 16.19 -6.20 4.09
N SER A 21 15.27 -6.88 4.77
CA SER A 21 14.04 -7.36 4.14
C SER A 21 13.05 -6.20 4.21
N ALA A 22 12.48 -5.82 3.06
CA ALA A 22 11.24 -5.05 3.04
C ALA A 22 10.18 -5.91 3.75
N VAL A 23 9.60 -5.39 4.82
CA VAL A 23 8.46 -6.03 5.48
C VAL A 23 7.23 -5.38 4.84
N PRO A 24 6.41 -6.14 4.10
CA PRO A 24 5.20 -5.57 3.51
C PRO A 24 4.36 -4.95 4.62
N LEU A 25 3.88 -3.72 4.40
CA LEU A 25 2.90 -3.10 5.30
C LEU A 25 1.73 -4.07 5.49
N THR A 26 1.40 -4.43 6.73
CA THR A 26 0.26 -5.29 7.05
C THR A 26 -0.77 -4.56 7.88
N GLY A 27 -2.04 -4.98 7.79
CA GLY A 27 -3.16 -4.37 8.50
C GLY A 27 -3.97 -3.43 7.62
N GLY A 28 -4.64 -2.47 8.25
CA GLY A 28 -5.51 -1.54 7.53
C GLY A 28 -5.88 -0.33 8.36
N VAL A 29 -6.48 0.63 7.66
CA VAL A 29 -6.93 1.90 8.20
C VAL A 29 -8.34 2.20 7.67
N SER A 30 -9.19 2.71 8.54
CA SER A 30 -10.53 3.19 8.20
C SER A 30 -10.63 4.68 8.42
N PHE A 31 -11.35 5.36 7.54
CA PHE A 31 -11.53 6.81 7.62
C PHE A 31 -13.01 7.19 7.51
N SER A 32 -13.38 8.24 8.22
CA SER A 32 -14.67 8.92 8.08
C SER A 32 -14.49 10.39 7.77
N SER A 33 -15.49 10.97 7.11
CA SER A 33 -15.51 12.41 6.85
C SER A 33 -15.57 13.19 8.16
N THR A 34 -14.67 14.16 8.33
CA THR A 34 -14.83 15.17 9.41
C THR A 34 -15.79 16.28 9.02
N ASN A 35 -16.08 16.45 7.73
CA ASN A 35 -16.97 17.48 7.21
C ASN A 35 -17.95 16.91 6.18
N THR A 36 -19.19 16.67 6.63
CA THR A 36 -20.28 16.21 5.76
C THR A 36 -20.75 17.26 4.77
N THR A 37 -20.34 18.53 4.87
CA THR A 37 -20.68 19.54 3.84
C THR A 37 -19.65 19.63 2.71
N GLY A 38 -18.53 18.91 2.86
CA GLY A 38 -17.41 18.98 1.93
C GLY A 38 -17.51 18.08 0.71
N MET A 39 -18.35 17.04 0.74
CA MET A 39 -18.40 16.07 -0.36
C MET A 39 -19.58 16.36 -1.29
N ASN A 40 -19.30 16.38 -2.59
CA ASN A 40 -20.32 16.48 -3.65
C ASN A 40 -20.07 15.38 -4.67
N TRP A 41 -21.03 14.47 -4.80
CA TRP A 41 -21.01 13.41 -5.80
C TRP A 41 -21.89 13.80 -6.99
N ASP A 42 -21.29 13.86 -8.16
CA ASP A 42 -21.95 14.02 -9.46
C ASP A 42 -21.89 12.70 -10.23
N SER A 43 -22.98 11.94 -10.17
CA SER A 43 -23.11 10.66 -10.87
C SER A 43 -23.24 10.80 -12.38
N SER A 44 -23.61 11.97 -12.90
CA SER A 44 -23.66 12.20 -14.35
C SER A 44 -22.29 12.45 -14.96
N ALA A 45 -21.35 12.93 -14.14
CA ALA A 45 -19.96 13.20 -14.54
C ALA A 45 -18.96 12.13 -14.06
N ASP A 46 -19.45 11.06 -13.42
CA ASP A 46 -18.62 10.05 -12.75
C ASP A 46 -17.57 10.65 -11.80
N PHE A 47 -17.96 11.66 -11.01
CA PHE A 47 -17.02 12.47 -10.24
C PHE A 47 -17.44 12.70 -8.79
N ILE A 48 -16.48 12.60 -7.87
CA ILE A 48 -16.66 12.88 -6.46
C ILE A 48 -15.68 13.99 -6.06
N ASN A 49 -16.25 15.16 -5.77
CA ASN A 49 -15.51 16.28 -5.20
C ASN A 49 -15.45 16.14 -3.69
N ILE A 50 -14.25 16.20 -3.11
CA ILE A 50 -14.01 16.07 -1.67
C ILE A 50 -13.33 17.35 -1.19
N ALA A 51 -14.13 18.25 -0.64
CA ALA A 51 -13.71 19.50 -0.01
C ALA A 51 -13.74 19.36 1.52
N GLY A 52 -12.85 18.55 2.08
CA GLY A 52 -12.74 18.34 3.53
C GLY A 52 -11.90 17.12 3.88
N ASN A 53 -11.10 17.23 4.93
CA ASN A 53 -10.21 16.15 5.37
C ASN A 53 -11.02 15.07 6.12
N ALA A 54 -10.59 13.82 5.98
CA ALA A 54 -11.14 12.72 6.77
C ALA A 54 -10.35 12.57 8.08
N ALA A 55 -10.89 11.82 9.02
CA ALA A 55 -10.17 11.39 10.21
C ALA A 55 -10.06 9.87 10.22
N VAL A 56 -8.97 9.37 10.80
CA VAL A 56 -8.78 7.95 11.07
C VAL A 56 -9.79 7.52 12.14
N ASP A 57 -10.64 6.55 11.82
CA ASP A 57 -11.60 5.95 12.77
C ASP A 57 -11.02 4.73 13.47
N ASP A 58 -10.24 3.95 12.73
CA ASP A 58 -9.65 2.71 13.19
C ASP A 58 -8.34 2.45 12.44
N VAL A 59 -7.40 1.82 13.14
CA VAL A 59 -6.07 1.52 12.61
C VAL A 59 -5.56 0.22 13.21
N SER A 60 -4.93 -0.61 12.38
CA SER A 60 -4.42 -1.92 12.79
C SER A 60 -3.11 -2.26 12.06
N GLY A 61 -2.38 -3.23 12.61
CA GLY A 61 -1.12 -3.69 12.05
C GLY A 61 -0.06 -2.58 12.02
N GLU A 62 0.69 -2.51 10.93
CA GLU A 62 1.81 -1.57 10.78
C GLU A 62 1.34 -0.14 10.49
N PHE A 63 0.09 0.06 10.05
CA PHE A 63 -0.50 1.40 9.93
C PHE A 63 -0.51 2.13 11.27
N ALA A 64 -0.61 1.41 12.40
CA ALA A 64 -0.61 1.99 13.74
C ALA A 64 0.75 2.61 14.15
N ASN A 65 1.82 2.35 13.39
CA ASN A 65 3.11 3.01 13.57
C ASN A 65 3.13 4.42 12.95
N TYR A 66 2.21 4.69 12.02
CA TYR A 66 2.14 5.94 11.25
C TYR A 66 0.92 6.79 11.60
N LEU A 67 -0.17 6.14 12.05
CA LEU A 67 -1.48 6.74 12.25
C LEU A 67 -2.06 6.35 13.59
N SER A 68 -2.78 7.29 14.20
CA SER A 68 -3.62 7.10 15.37
C SER A 68 -5.06 7.51 15.07
N ILE A 69 -6.01 6.93 15.81
CA ILE A 69 -7.43 7.33 15.73
C ILE A 69 -7.55 8.83 15.99
N GLY A 70 -8.25 9.53 15.09
CA GLY A 70 -8.40 10.99 15.10
C GLY A 70 -7.38 11.75 14.26
N ASP A 71 -6.34 11.09 13.73
CA ASP A 71 -5.40 11.73 12.82
C ASP A 71 -6.11 12.17 11.53
N LEU A 72 -5.71 13.34 11.02
CA LEU A 72 -6.27 13.89 9.79
C LEU A 72 -5.66 13.21 8.56
N ALA A 73 -6.52 12.84 7.63
CA ALA A 73 -6.19 12.30 6.33
C ALA A 73 -6.66 13.24 5.23
N HIS A 74 -5.81 13.45 4.23
CA HIS A 74 -6.15 14.23 3.05
C HIS A 74 -6.66 13.28 1.96
N PHE A 75 -7.88 13.51 1.49
CA PHE A 75 -8.48 12.78 0.37
C PHE A 75 -8.51 13.66 -0.87
N SER A 76 -8.17 13.06 -2.01
CA SER A 76 -8.26 13.72 -3.31
C SER A 76 -9.63 13.48 -3.93
N ASN A 77 -10.01 14.37 -4.85
CA ASN A 77 -11.18 14.13 -5.69
C ASN A 77 -11.02 12.83 -6.48
N ILE A 78 -12.14 12.14 -6.71
CA ILE A 78 -12.16 10.87 -7.46
C ILE A 78 -12.94 11.08 -8.74
N ASP A 79 -12.24 10.91 -9.86
CA ASP A 79 -12.85 10.69 -11.18
C ASP A 79 -12.91 9.17 -11.39
N TYR A 80 -14.11 8.63 -11.38
CA TYR A 80 -14.36 7.20 -11.53
C TYR A 80 -14.86 6.83 -12.93
N SER A 81 -14.70 7.74 -13.89
CA SER A 81 -15.06 7.51 -15.29
C SER A 81 -14.29 6.33 -15.90
N THR A 82 -14.88 5.73 -16.94
CA THR A 82 -14.24 4.62 -17.67
C THR A 82 -13.72 5.10 -19.03
N PRO A 83 -12.45 4.85 -19.38
CA PRO A 83 -11.43 4.13 -18.61
C PRO A 83 -10.87 4.92 -17.41
N PHE A 84 -10.67 4.24 -16.28
CA PHE A 84 -10.14 4.84 -15.06
C PHE A 84 -8.68 5.26 -15.24
N THR A 85 -8.33 6.45 -14.72
CA THR A 85 -6.96 6.96 -14.71
C THR A 85 -6.39 6.86 -13.30
N ALA A 86 -5.21 6.24 -13.17
CA ALA A 86 -4.57 6.06 -11.88
C ALA A 86 -4.30 7.41 -11.17
N ALA A 87 -4.60 7.47 -9.88
CA ALA A 87 -4.48 8.70 -9.10
C ALA A 87 -4.24 8.41 -7.61
N THR A 88 -3.52 9.31 -6.93
CA THR A 88 -3.38 9.28 -5.47
C THR A 88 -4.67 9.78 -4.83
N ILE A 89 -5.38 8.89 -4.16
CA ILE A 89 -6.72 9.15 -3.63
C ILE A 89 -6.71 9.55 -2.16
N TRP A 90 -5.68 9.17 -1.40
CA TRP A 90 -5.50 9.67 -0.03
C TRP A 90 -4.04 9.68 0.43
N SER A 91 -3.76 10.52 1.42
CA SER A 91 -2.49 10.54 2.16
C SER A 91 -2.71 10.90 3.62
N ALA A 92 -1.98 10.25 4.53
CA ALA A 92 -2.07 10.47 5.96
C ALA A 92 -0.81 9.93 6.66
N GLY A 93 -0.27 10.64 7.66
CA GLY A 93 0.81 10.10 8.51
C GLY A 93 2.09 9.70 7.76
N GLY A 94 2.35 10.29 6.59
CA GLY A 94 3.46 9.88 5.71
C GLY A 94 3.13 8.73 4.76
N LEU A 95 1.98 8.09 4.93
CA LEU A 95 1.44 7.10 4.00
C LEU A 95 0.67 7.77 2.86
N SER A 96 0.69 7.16 1.69
CA SER A 96 -0.13 7.54 0.53
C SER A 96 -0.62 6.31 -0.21
N PHE A 97 -1.82 6.39 -0.78
CA PHE A 97 -2.39 5.32 -1.59
C PHE A 97 -2.74 5.84 -2.98
N THR A 98 -2.13 5.20 -3.99
CA THR A 98 -2.42 5.46 -5.39
C THR A 98 -3.29 4.35 -5.93
N LEU A 99 -4.55 4.68 -6.24
CA LEU A 99 -5.48 3.77 -6.87
C LEU A 99 -5.08 3.62 -8.34
N GLU A 100 -4.83 2.38 -8.77
CA GLU A 100 -4.35 2.11 -10.13
C GLU A 100 -5.45 1.55 -11.02
N ALA A 101 -6.32 0.71 -10.45
CA ALA A 101 -7.43 0.11 -11.16
C ALA A 101 -8.68 0.06 -10.29
N MET A 102 -9.81 0.37 -10.90
CA MET A 102 -11.11 0.24 -10.28
C MET A 102 -11.72 -1.11 -10.65
N THR A 103 -12.03 -1.90 -9.64
CA THR A 103 -12.56 -3.26 -9.81
C THR A 103 -14.06 -3.33 -9.59
N THR A 104 -14.64 -2.35 -8.90
CA THR A 104 -16.08 -2.26 -8.66
C THR A 104 -16.52 -0.80 -8.75
N ILE A 105 -17.57 -0.58 -9.53
CA ILE A 105 -18.34 0.67 -9.60
C ILE A 105 -19.79 0.26 -9.53
N GLN A 106 -20.46 0.57 -8.42
CA GLN A 106 -21.86 0.20 -8.24
C GLN A 106 -22.67 1.37 -7.71
N GLU A 107 -23.53 1.91 -8.59
CA GLU A 107 -24.51 2.93 -8.25
C GLU A 107 -25.85 2.29 -7.90
N PHE A 108 -26.45 2.75 -6.79
CA PHE A 108 -27.74 2.27 -6.31
C PHE A 108 -28.80 3.32 -6.56
N THR A 109 -29.76 3.01 -7.42
CA THR A 109 -30.94 3.85 -7.68
C THR A 109 -32.16 3.25 -6.99
N ARG A 110 -33.04 4.08 -6.40
CA ARG A 110 -34.35 3.59 -5.91
C ARG A 110 -35.29 3.22 -7.06
N GLN A 111 -35.19 3.95 -8.17
CA GLN A 111 -35.93 3.73 -9.41
C GLN A 111 -35.03 4.11 -10.59
N PRO A 112 -35.17 3.48 -11.78
CA PRO A 112 -34.27 3.69 -12.92
C PRO A 112 -34.20 5.11 -13.48
N TRP A 113 -35.18 5.96 -13.16
CA TRP A 113 -35.30 7.35 -13.65
C TRP A 113 -34.96 8.38 -12.58
N LEU A 114 -34.46 7.95 -11.42
CA LEU A 114 -34.00 8.83 -10.35
C LEU A 114 -32.48 8.73 -10.23
N ASP A 115 -31.88 9.83 -9.79
CA ASP A 115 -30.46 9.86 -9.48
C ASP A 115 -30.11 8.79 -8.42
N PRO A 116 -28.93 8.18 -8.51
CA PRO A 116 -28.50 7.20 -7.55
C PRO A 116 -28.35 7.83 -6.16
N PHE A 117 -28.68 7.06 -5.13
CA PHE A 117 -28.64 7.51 -3.74
C PHE A 117 -27.45 6.94 -2.96
N ALA A 118 -26.80 5.91 -3.49
CA ALA A 118 -25.57 5.36 -2.91
C ALA A 118 -24.62 4.88 -4.00
N LEU A 119 -23.33 4.90 -3.69
CA LEU A 119 -22.25 4.44 -4.54
C LEU A 119 -21.30 3.58 -3.72
N VAL A 120 -20.90 2.46 -4.30
CA VAL A 120 -19.79 1.63 -3.80
C VAL A 120 -18.71 1.60 -4.86
N LEU A 121 -17.51 2.02 -4.46
CA LEU A 121 -16.30 1.92 -5.26
C LEU A 121 -15.33 0.96 -4.58
N ALA A 122 -14.64 0.15 -5.38
CA ALA A 122 -13.52 -0.63 -4.90
C ALA A 122 -12.45 -0.75 -5.98
N GLY A 123 -11.21 -0.94 -5.55
CA GLY A 123 -10.12 -1.13 -6.47
C GLY A 123 -8.81 -1.53 -5.80
N THR A 124 -7.80 -1.64 -6.64
CA THR A 124 -6.45 -2.05 -6.29
C THR A 124 -5.48 -0.94 -6.62
N GLY A 125 -4.45 -0.82 -5.81
CA GLY A 125 -3.46 0.22 -5.99
C GLY A 125 -2.20 -0.05 -5.20
N THR A 126 -1.38 0.98 -5.12
CA THR A 126 -0.10 0.95 -4.42
C THR A 126 -0.15 1.84 -3.19
N LEU A 127 0.14 1.25 -2.03
CA LEU A 127 0.38 1.95 -0.77
C LEU A 127 1.88 2.23 -0.64
N SER A 128 2.25 3.45 -0.24
CA SER A 128 3.64 3.84 0.01
C SER A 128 3.80 4.65 1.28
N ASP A 129 4.91 4.41 2.00
CA ASP A 129 5.40 5.22 3.12
C ASP A 129 6.49 6.24 2.68
N GLY A 130 6.72 6.38 1.37
CA GLY A 130 7.76 7.20 0.79
C GLY A 130 9.13 6.52 0.63
N ILE A 131 9.28 5.28 1.13
CA ILE A 131 10.50 4.47 0.98
C ILE A 131 10.15 3.18 0.23
N GLU A 132 9.15 2.45 0.72
CA GLU A 132 8.69 1.19 0.19
C GLU A 132 7.27 1.34 -0.38
N THR A 133 6.90 0.39 -1.23
CA THR A 133 5.59 0.31 -1.86
C THR A 133 5.06 -1.10 -1.74
N THR A 134 3.79 -1.25 -1.39
CA THR A 134 3.10 -2.54 -1.37
C THR A 134 1.77 -2.45 -2.11
N THR A 135 1.31 -3.57 -2.65
CA THR A 135 -0.04 -3.66 -3.22
C THR A 135 -1.06 -3.56 -2.08
N GLY A 136 -2.09 -2.76 -2.29
CA GLY A 136 -3.19 -2.65 -1.35
C GLY A 136 -4.54 -2.61 -2.03
N TYR A 137 -5.56 -2.84 -1.23
CA TYR A 137 -6.96 -2.76 -1.60
C TYR A 137 -7.57 -1.52 -0.98
N TRP A 138 -8.54 -0.99 -1.70
CA TRP A 138 -9.27 0.18 -1.30
C TRP A 138 -10.76 0.01 -1.59
N ASN A 139 -11.58 0.46 -0.64
CA ASN A 139 -13.02 0.56 -0.82
C ASN A 139 -13.55 1.88 -0.26
N MET A 140 -14.67 2.30 -0.84
CA MET A 140 -15.40 3.49 -0.47
C MET A 140 -16.88 3.25 -0.63
N SER A 141 -17.65 3.75 0.33
CA SER A 141 -19.09 3.87 0.23
C SER A 141 -19.51 5.33 0.42
N VAL A 142 -20.41 5.78 -0.45
CA VAL A 142 -21.01 7.11 -0.42
C VAL A 142 -22.51 6.97 -0.32
N ASN A 143 -23.12 7.83 0.50
CA ASN A 143 -24.57 8.00 0.56
C ASN A 143 -24.93 9.48 0.42
N THR A 144 -25.89 9.80 -0.45
CA THR A 144 -26.42 11.16 -0.59
C THR A 144 -27.28 11.57 0.60
N ALA A 145 -27.85 10.62 1.34
CA ALA A 145 -28.53 10.89 2.60
C ALA A 145 -27.51 11.17 3.72
N GLY A 146 -27.29 12.46 4.00
CA GLY A 146 -26.42 12.93 5.08
C GLY A 146 -24.99 13.27 4.67
N ASN A 147 -24.66 13.18 3.39
CA ASN A 147 -23.33 13.46 2.82
C ASN A 147 -22.18 12.77 3.58
N SER A 148 -22.47 11.59 4.13
CA SER A 148 -21.49 10.81 4.89
C SER A 148 -20.82 9.80 3.96
N PHE A 149 -19.54 9.56 4.24
CA PHE A 149 -18.73 8.58 3.54
C PHE A 149 -17.99 7.72 4.55
N SER A 150 -17.79 6.45 4.21
CA SER A 150 -16.95 5.53 4.98
C SER A 150 -16.06 4.75 4.02
N TRP A 151 -14.78 4.71 4.37
CA TRP A 151 -13.71 4.20 3.51
C TRP A 151 -12.80 3.32 4.34
N SER A 152 -12.31 2.26 3.72
CA SER A 152 -11.23 1.47 4.30
C SER A 152 -10.19 1.14 3.25
N SER A 153 -8.93 1.11 3.68
CA SER A 153 -7.81 0.61 2.89
C SER A 153 -7.05 -0.42 3.70
N SER A 154 -6.76 -1.54 3.07
CA SER A 154 -6.00 -2.63 3.67
C SER A 154 -4.86 -2.99 2.75
N ALA A 155 -3.69 -3.27 3.31
CA ALA A 155 -2.61 -3.85 2.53
C ALA A 155 -2.90 -5.33 2.28
N ASP A 156 -2.45 -5.83 1.13
CA ASP A 156 -2.62 -7.23 0.77
C ASP A 156 -1.79 -8.13 1.68
N VAL A 157 -2.36 -9.25 2.12
CA VAL A 157 -1.64 -10.32 2.85
C VAL A 157 -1.37 -11.46 1.86
N ASN A 158 -0.95 -11.13 0.65
CA ASN A 158 -0.47 -12.14 -0.27
C ASN A 158 1.02 -12.32 -0.02
N ASP A 159 1.34 -13.51 0.48
CA ASP A 159 2.65 -14.18 0.56
C ASP A 159 3.52 -13.73 -0.62
N SER A 160 4.22 -12.60 -0.44
CA SER A 160 4.98 -11.99 -1.51
C SER A 160 6.07 -12.98 -1.86
N ASP A 161 6.22 -13.32 -3.15
CA ASP A 161 7.40 -14.00 -3.67
C ASP A 161 8.65 -13.29 -3.13
N ILE A 162 9.13 -13.79 -1.99
CA ILE A 162 10.32 -13.29 -1.31
C ILE A 162 11.43 -13.60 -2.30
N PRO A 163 12.15 -12.61 -2.86
CA PRO A 163 13.34 -12.90 -3.64
C PRO A 163 14.24 -13.71 -2.73
N GLU A 164 14.47 -14.99 -3.09
CA GLU A 164 15.26 -15.91 -2.27
C GLU A 164 16.54 -15.18 -1.86
N PRO A 165 16.84 -15.10 -0.55
CA PRO A 165 17.83 -14.17 -0.07
C PRO A 165 19.15 -14.46 -0.80
N ALA A 166 19.78 -13.40 -1.33
CA ALA A 166 21.02 -13.49 -2.11
C ALA A 166 22.14 -14.25 -1.38
N SER A 167 21.99 -14.48 -0.07
CA SER A 167 22.79 -15.40 0.74
C SER A 167 22.79 -16.85 0.22
N MET A 168 21.73 -17.36 -0.42
CA MET A 168 21.76 -18.69 -1.08
C MET A 168 22.63 -18.69 -2.32
N SER A 169 22.53 -17.66 -3.17
CA SER A 169 23.41 -17.49 -4.32
C SER A 169 24.87 -17.24 -3.88
N LEU A 170 25.08 -16.49 -2.80
CA LEU A 170 26.42 -16.26 -2.22
C LEU A 170 27.01 -17.51 -1.58
N LEU A 171 26.20 -18.34 -0.90
CA LEU A 171 26.63 -19.62 -0.35
C LEU A 171 26.99 -20.59 -1.48
N ALA A 172 26.17 -20.64 -2.54
CA ALA A 172 26.45 -21.44 -3.73
C ALA A 172 27.75 -20.99 -4.44
N LEU A 173 27.94 -19.67 -4.64
CA LEU A 173 29.16 -19.10 -5.19
C LEU A 173 30.38 -19.32 -4.27
N GLY A 174 30.19 -19.23 -2.96
CA GLY A 174 31.22 -19.52 -1.96
C GLY A 174 31.68 -20.97 -2.02
N LEU A 175 30.75 -21.92 -2.07
CA LEU A 175 31.04 -23.35 -2.20
C LEU A 175 31.68 -23.68 -3.55
N LEU A 176 31.23 -23.07 -4.64
CA LEU A 176 31.87 -23.19 -5.96
C LEU A 176 33.31 -22.64 -5.93
N GLY A 177 33.54 -21.49 -5.30
CA GLY A 177 34.87 -20.91 -5.11
C GLY A 177 35.80 -21.81 -4.29
N PHE A 178 35.29 -22.46 -3.23
CA PHE A 178 36.05 -23.45 -2.47
C PHE A 178 36.38 -24.71 -3.29
N HIS A 179 35.46 -25.18 -4.14
CA HIS A 179 35.69 -26.33 -5.00
C HIS A 179 36.74 -26.05 -6.08
N VAL A 180 36.66 -24.89 -6.75
CA VAL A 180 37.65 -24.47 -7.77
C VAL A 180 39.03 -24.29 -7.16
N ARG A 181 39.12 -23.68 -5.97
CA ARG A 181 40.39 -23.50 -5.25
C ARG A 181 41.03 -24.82 -4.85
N ARG A 182 40.23 -25.87 -4.60
CA ARG A 182 40.73 -27.21 -4.28
C ARG A 182 41.32 -27.92 -5.49
N LYS A 183 40.80 -27.65 -6.70
CA LYS A 183 41.34 -28.20 -7.96
C LYS A 183 42.62 -27.51 -8.43
N LEU A 184 42.81 -26.22 -8.13
CA LEU A 184 44.01 -25.45 -8.50
C LEU A 184 45.21 -25.65 -7.57
N LYS A 185 45.05 -26.40 -6.47
CA LYS A 185 46.11 -26.73 -5.49
C LYS A 185 46.59 -28.19 -5.55
N LYS A 186 46.05 -28.98 -6.49
CA LYS A 186 46.69 -30.21 -6.97
C LYS A 186 47.52 -29.86 -8.20
#